data_AF-A0A1M6V214-F1
#
_entry.id   AF-A0A1M6V214-F1
#
_cell.length_a   1.000
_cell.length_b   1.000
_cell.length_c   1.000
_cell.angle_alpha   90.00
_cell.angle_beta   90.00
_cell.angle_gamma   90.00
#
_symmetry.space_group_name_H-M   'P 1'
#
loop_
_entity.id
_entity.type
_entity.pdbx_description
1 polymer ?
#
loop_
_entity_poly.entity_id
_entity_poly.type
_entity_poly.pdbx_seq_one_letter_code
_entity_poly.pdbx_strand_id
1 'polypeptide(L)'
;MKKFILASAILLALVGCESSTSSSDTALKCNVTRSANSVKIVESMMDGAYYYESTVTVKLGNDGYYYSEIVSKETVPDAGAAAENCAEEREEATHWLDGSYQVQCYGNTVETHEVSSDADLDKREEEFNYLCKISERAGEEGLEDYEDWD
;
A
#
# COMPACT_ATOMS: atom_id res chain seq x y z
N MET A 1 19.65 7.46 58.52
CA MET A 1 18.39 8.08 58.02
C MET A 1 18.71 9.41 57.37
N LYS A 2 18.77 9.42 56.03
CA LYS A 2 18.86 10.62 55.19
C LYS A 2 17.97 10.39 53.97
N LYS A 3 17.33 11.46 53.56
CA LYS A 3 16.06 11.53 52.84
C LYS A 3 16.25 11.75 51.33
N PHE A 4 15.24 11.30 50.59
CA PHE A 4 14.77 11.70 49.25
C PHE A 4 15.78 11.65 48.08
N ILE A 5 15.64 10.59 47.26
CA ILE A 5 16.14 10.55 45.89
C ILE A 5 15.13 11.29 45.01
N LEU A 6 15.62 12.31 44.30
CA LEU A 6 14.89 13.13 43.35
C LEU A 6 14.39 12.28 42.17
N ALA A 7 13.11 12.45 41.85
CA ALA A 7 12.57 12.12 40.54
C ALA A 7 13.21 13.02 39.49
N SER A 8 13.85 12.42 38.49
CA SER A 8 14.31 13.14 37.29
C SER A 8 13.54 12.59 36.10
N ALA A 9 12.54 13.35 35.67
CA ALA A 9 11.80 13.13 34.43
C ALA A 9 12.75 13.35 33.25
N ILE A 10 12.95 12.31 32.43
CA ILE A 10 13.61 12.45 31.14
C ILE A 10 12.53 12.89 30.15
N LEU A 11 12.61 14.16 29.75
CA LEU A 11 11.88 14.72 28.63
C LEU A 11 12.25 13.95 27.36
N LEU A 12 11.29 13.22 26.80
CA LEU A 12 11.34 12.73 25.42
C LEU A 12 11.19 13.94 24.49
N ALA A 13 12.32 14.41 23.97
CA ALA A 13 12.35 15.27 22.79
C ALA A 13 11.96 14.41 21.58
N LEU A 14 10.67 14.39 21.26
CA LEU A 14 10.19 13.94 19.96
C LEU A 14 10.70 14.95 18.94
N VAL A 15 11.71 14.54 18.16
CA VAL A 15 12.12 15.22 16.94
C VAL A 15 10.94 15.08 15.99
N GLY A 16 10.19 16.17 15.82
CA GLY A 16 9.11 16.22 14.85
C GLY A 16 9.69 16.00 13.47
N CYS A 17 9.40 14.84 12.88
CA CYS A 17 9.48 14.68 11.44
C CYS A 17 8.39 15.58 10.87
N GLU A 18 8.78 16.67 10.20
CA GLU A 18 7.85 17.50 9.45
C GLU A 18 7.29 16.64 8.31
N SER A 19 6.18 15.94 8.58
CA SER A 19 5.32 15.45 7.53
C SER A 19 4.69 16.67 6.87
N SER A 20 5.25 17.07 5.73
CA SER A 20 4.69 18.06 4.83
C SER A 20 3.35 17.54 4.31
N THR A 21 2.27 17.77 5.04
CA THR A 21 0.91 17.53 4.54
C THR A 21 0.56 18.71 3.63
N SER A 22 0.79 18.57 2.32
CA SER A 22 0.16 19.44 1.34
C SER A 22 -1.32 19.08 1.27
N SER A 23 -2.16 19.87 1.93
CA SER A 23 -3.61 19.82 1.71
C SER A 23 -3.94 20.53 0.40
N SER A 24 -3.89 19.79 -0.71
CA SER A 24 -4.83 20.02 -1.81
C SER A 24 -6.13 19.30 -1.44
N ASP A 25 -7.27 19.97 -1.58
CA ASP A 25 -8.61 19.38 -1.47
C ASP A 25 -8.90 18.46 -2.68
N THR A 26 -7.97 17.57 -3.01
CA THR A 26 -8.18 16.48 -3.96
C THR A 26 -8.99 15.39 -3.25
N ALA A 27 -10.03 14.88 -3.92
CA ALA A 27 -10.87 13.81 -3.37
C ALA A 27 -10.08 12.50 -3.09
N LEU A 28 -8.88 12.39 -3.66
CA LEU A 28 -7.90 11.33 -3.41
C LEU A 28 -6.94 11.69 -2.28
N LYS A 29 -6.71 10.71 -1.40
CA LYS A 29 -5.63 10.69 -0.42
C LYS A 29 -4.72 9.52 -0.73
N CYS A 30 -3.45 9.78 -1.05
CA CYS A 30 -2.41 8.76 -1.19
C CYS A 30 -1.32 8.96 -0.13
N ASN A 31 -0.84 7.87 0.46
CA ASN A 31 0.23 7.91 1.44
C ASN A 31 1.14 6.68 1.33
N VAL A 32 2.44 6.93 1.18
CA VAL A 32 3.48 5.91 1.21
C VAL A 32 4.20 5.94 2.56
N THR A 33 4.34 4.79 3.20
CA THR A 33 5.03 4.65 4.49
C THR A 33 6.10 3.59 4.41
N ARG A 34 7.31 3.94 4.84
CA ARG A 34 8.49 3.07 4.87
C ARG A 34 8.81 2.63 6.30
N SER A 35 9.13 1.35 6.47
CA SER A 35 9.72 0.81 7.70
C SER A 35 11.14 0.27 7.43
N ALA A 36 11.73 -0.52 8.33
CA ALA A 36 13.03 -1.15 8.05
C ALA A 36 12.94 -2.21 6.94
N ASN A 37 11.89 -3.02 6.93
CA ASN A 37 11.74 -4.18 6.04
C ASN A 37 10.43 -4.19 5.25
N SER A 38 9.66 -3.10 5.28
CA SER A 38 8.45 -2.98 4.48
C SER A 38 8.26 -1.59 3.89
N VAL A 39 7.46 -1.54 2.83
CA VAL A 39 6.89 -0.34 2.21
C VAL A 39 5.39 -0.58 2.10
N LYS A 40 4.60 0.45 2.42
CA LYS A 40 3.14 0.40 2.33
C LYS A 40 2.62 1.61 1.56
N ILE A 41 1.68 1.39 0.65
CA ILE A 41 0.86 2.44 0.04
C ILE A 41 -0.57 2.31 0.55
N VAL A 42 -1.22 3.45 0.78
CA VAL A 42 -2.66 3.55 1.03
C VAL A 42 -3.21 4.66 0.15
N GLU A 43 -4.18 4.32 -0.69
CA GLU A 43 -4.97 5.22 -1.51
C GLU A 43 -6.43 5.16 -1.08
N SER A 44 -7.09 6.31 -1.02
CA SER A 44 -8.53 6.38 -0.77
C SER A 44 -9.17 7.55 -1.49
N MET A 45 -10.33 7.32 -2.09
CA MET A 45 -11.16 8.37 -2.70
C MET A 45 -12.59 8.33 -2.16
N MET A 46 -13.36 9.40 -2.41
CA MET A 46 -14.81 9.46 -2.11
C MET A 46 -15.14 9.09 -0.65
N ASP A 47 -14.43 9.70 0.30
CA ASP A 47 -14.56 9.41 1.74
C ASP A 47 -14.37 7.91 2.11
N GLY A 48 -13.55 7.19 1.33
CA GLY A 48 -13.20 5.79 1.57
C GLY A 48 -14.10 4.78 0.86
N ALA A 49 -14.98 5.23 -0.04
CA ALA A 49 -15.76 4.32 -0.89
C ALA A 49 -14.87 3.57 -1.89
N TYR A 50 -13.79 4.21 -2.35
CA TYR A 50 -12.64 3.54 -2.97
C TYR A 50 -11.50 3.49 -1.95
N TYR A 51 -10.88 2.32 -1.82
CA TYR A 51 -9.73 2.10 -0.94
C TYR A 51 -8.78 1.07 -1.56
N TYR A 52 -7.52 1.45 -1.74
CA TYR A 52 -6.46 0.55 -2.11
C TYR A 52 -5.36 0.58 -1.05
N GLU A 53 -4.87 -0.59 -0.66
CA GLU A 53 -3.74 -0.74 0.24
C GLU A 53 -2.84 -1.84 -0.29
N SER A 54 -1.54 -1.58 -0.41
CA SER A 54 -0.55 -2.63 -0.69
C SER A 54 0.62 -2.52 0.27
N THR A 55 1.00 -3.65 0.86
CA THR A 55 2.16 -3.74 1.73
C THR A 55 3.15 -4.75 1.17
N VAL A 56 4.35 -4.28 0.85
CA VAL A 56 5.49 -5.12 0.47
C VAL A 56 6.37 -5.33 1.69
N THR A 57 6.65 -6.57 2.05
CA THR A 57 7.51 -6.93 3.19
C THR A 57 8.62 -7.87 2.74
N VAL A 58 9.87 -7.45 2.92
CA VAL A 58 11.03 -8.30 2.68
C VAL A 58 11.24 -9.24 3.87
N LYS A 59 11.46 -10.52 3.54
CA LYS A 59 11.70 -11.62 4.47
C LYS A 59 12.92 -12.44 4.03
N LEU A 60 13.54 -13.12 4.98
CA LEU A 60 14.62 -14.08 4.73
C LEU A 60 14.04 -15.49 4.67
N GLY A 61 14.18 -16.15 3.53
CA GLY A 61 13.77 -17.53 3.31
C GLY A 61 14.61 -18.54 4.08
N ASN A 62 14.08 -19.75 4.22
CA ASN A 62 14.80 -20.87 4.86
C ASN A 62 16.02 -21.34 4.05
N ASP A 63 16.09 -20.97 2.77
CA ASP A 63 17.20 -21.18 1.85
C ASP A 63 18.30 -20.12 2.00
N GLY A 64 18.08 -19.08 2.82
CA GLY A 64 19.01 -18.00 3.06
C GLY A 64 18.94 -16.85 2.04
N TYR A 65 17.96 -16.87 1.13
CA TYR A 65 17.73 -15.79 0.17
C TYR A 65 16.59 -14.88 0.62
N TYR A 66 16.70 -13.58 0.31
CA TYR A 66 15.62 -12.63 0.58
C TYR A 66 14.54 -12.74 -0.49
N TYR A 67 13.30 -12.54 -0.09
CA TYR A 67 12.13 -12.47 -0.95
C TYR A 67 11.14 -11.43 -0.40
N SER A 68 10.19 -10.99 -1.21
CA SER A 68 9.11 -10.10 -0.78
C SER A 68 7.78 -10.84 -0.73
N GLU A 69 7.01 -10.59 0.33
CA GLU A 69 5.57 -10.85 0.35
C GLU A 69 4.83 -9.54 0.12
N ILE A 70 3.91 -9.55 -0.83
CA ILE A 70 3.09 -8.40 -1.19
C ILE A 70 1.65 -8.78 -0.90
N VAL A 71 1.01 -8.00 -0.01
CA VAL A 71 -0.41 -8.15 0.28
C VAL A 71 -1.09 -6.89 -0.19
N SER A 72 -1.96 -7.02 -1.20
CA SER A 72 -2.73 -5.93 -1.75
C SER A 72 -4.20 -6.14 -1.47
N LYS A 73 -4.92 -5.06 -1.17
CA LYS A 73 -6.34 -5.04 -0.90
C LYS A 73 -6.95 -3.86 -1.63
N GLU A 74 -7.88 -4.13 -2.53
CA GLU A 74 -8.68 -3.13 -3.20
C GLU A 74 -10.13 -3.27 -2.74
N THR A 75 -10.79 -2.16 -2.48
CA THR A 75 -12.23 -2.07 -2.20
C THR A 75 -12.82 -0.99 -3.08
N VAL A 76 -13.81 -1.37 -3.88
CA VAL A 76 -14.50 -0.48 -4.81
C VAL A 76 -15.95 -0.28 -4.40
N PRO A 77 -16.60 0.84 -4.74
CA PRO A 77 -17.99 1.08 -4.35
C PRO A 77 -18.99 0.17 -5.07
N ASP A 78 -18.68 -0.23 -6.30
CA ASP A 78 -19.56 -1.04 -7.14
C ASP A 78 -19.25 -2.54 -7.04
N ALA A 79 -20.28 -3.34 -6.76
CA ALA A 79 -20.13 -4.79 -6.59
C ALA A 79 -19.89 -5.52 -7.93
N GLY A 80 -20.33 -4.94 -9.06
CA GLY A 80 -20.05 -5.47 -10.39
C GLY A 80 -18.58 -5.32 -10.74
N ALA A 81 -18.02 -4.12 -10.57
CA ALA A 81 -16.60 -3.84 -10.73
C ALA A 81 -15.74 -4.73 -9.80
N ALA A 82 -16.12 -4.90 -8.53
CA ALA A 82 -15.41 -5.81 -7.63
C ALA A 82 -15.41 -7.26 -8.13
N ALA A 83 -16.52 -7.71 -8.72
CA ALA A 83 -16.65 -9.07 -9.25
C ALA A 83 -15.82 -9.26 -10.53
N GLU A 84 -15.74 -8.23 -11.38
CA GLU A 84 -14.89 -8.20 -12.58
C GLU A 84 -13.40 -8.23 -12.19
N ASN A 85 -12.93 -7.31 -11.33
CA ASN A 85 -11.55 -7.31 -10.82
C ASN A 85 -11.22 -8.66 -10.16
N CYS A 86 -12.13 -9.22 -9.36
CA CYS A 86 -11.94 -10.55 -8.77
C CYS A 86 -11.77 -11.65 -9.82
N ALA A 87 -12.50 -11.60 -10.94
CA ALA A 87 -12.41 -12.59 -11.99
C ALA A 87 -11.08 -12.48 -12.74
N GLU A 88 -10.66 -11.27 -13.08
CA GLU A 88 -9.38 -10.99 -13.73
C GLU A 88 -8.20 -11.43 -12.86
N GLU A 89 -8.21 -11.06 -11.58
CA GLU A 89 -7.17 -11.47 -10.63
C GLU A 89 -7.11 -12.99 -10.46
N ARG A 90 -8.27 -13.66 -10.44
CA ARG A 90 -8.32 -15.13 -10.39
C ARG A 90 -7.83 -15.78 -11.67
N GLU A 91 -8.10 -15.18 -12.82
CA GLU A 91 -7.55 -15.64 -14.10
C GLU A 91 -6.04 -15.51 -14.11
N GLU A 92 -5.50 -14.36 -13.70
CA GLU A 92 -4.06 -14.15 -13.55
C GLU A 92 -3.45 -15.20 -12.63
N ALA A 93 -4.07 -15.46 -11.46
CA ALA A 93 -3.62 -16.50 -10.54
C ALA A 93 -3.48 -17.89 -11.17
N THR A 94 -4.22 -18.21 -12.24
CA THR A 94 -4.06 -19.50 -12.94
C THR A 94 -2.73 -19.62 -13.69
N HIS A 95 -2.06 -18.51 -13.97
CA HIS A 95 -0.73 -18.48 -14.58
C HIS A 95 0.40 -18.72 -13.56
N TRP A 96 0.12 -18.62 -12.26
CA TRP A 96 1.07 -18.79 -11.16
C TRP A 96 0.93 -20.17 -10.50
N LEU A 97 1.50 -21.19 -11.17
CA LEU A 97 1.33 -22.60 -10.79
C LEU A 97 2.04 -23.03 -9.49
N ASP A 98 2.92 -22.19 -8.95
CA ASP A 98 3.69 -22.46 -7.72
C ASP A 98 2.96 -21.97 -6.44
N GLY A 99 1.79 -21.35 -6.59
CA GLY A 99 0.99 -20.81 -5.49
C GLY A 99 1.54 -19.52 -4.89
N SER A 100 2.50 -18.88 -5.57
CA SER A 100 3.05 -17.58 -5.20
C SER A 100 2.06 -16.44 -5.39
N TYR A 101 0.97 -16.64 -6.14
CA TYR A 101 -0.12 -15.68 -6.29
C TYR A 101 -1.46 -16.28 -5.83
N GLN A 102 -2.15 -15.61 -4.92
CA GLN A 102 -3.44 -16.06 -4.38
C GLN A 102 -4.42 -14.91 -4.30
N VAL A 103 -5.69 -15.20 -4.60
CA VAL A 103 -6.75 -14.19 -4.68
C VAL A 103 -7.92 -14.59 -3.80
N GLN A 104 -8.35 -13.66 -2.95
CA GLN A 104 -9.50 -13.78 -2.08
C GLN A 104 -10.47 -12.63 -2.35
N CYS A 105 -11.76 -12.92 -2.51
CA CYS A 105 -12.76 -11.91 -2.84
C CYS A 105 -13.88 -11.94 -1.81
N TYR A 106 -14.22 -10.77 -1.28
CA TYR A 106 -15.15 -10.59 -0.17
C TYR A 106 -16.05 -9.39 -0.40
N GLY A 107 -17.28 -9.63 -0.85
CA GLY A 107 -18.21 -8.53 -1.16
C GLY A 107 -17.60 -7.61 -2.22
N ASN A 108 -17.31 -6.37 -1.84
CA ASN A 108 -16.72 -5.36 -2.72
C ASN A 108 -15.18 -5.26 -2.62
N THR A 109 -14.54 -6.22 -1.96
CA THR A 109 -13.11 -6.24 -1.72
C THR A 109 -12.45 -7.38 -2.48
N VAL A 110 -11.33 -7.08 -3.14
CA VAL A 110 -10.39 -8.07 -3.68
C VAL A 110 -9.09 -7.96 -2.89
N GLU A 111 -8.59 -9.09 -2.41
CA GLU A 111 -7.32 -9.20 -1.70
C GLU A 111 -6.41 -10.17 -2.44
N THR A 112 -5.20 -9.75 -2.75
CA THR A 112 -4.17 -10.55 -3.41
C THR A 112 -2.96 -10.73 -2.51
N HIS A 113 -2.38 -11.92 -2.58
CA HIS A 113 -1.15 -12.29 -1.89
C HIS A 113 -0.16 -12.77 -2.93
N GLU A 114 0.94 -12.04 -3.10
CA GLU A 114 2.04 -12.35 -4.02
C GLU A 114 3.34 -12.62 -3.26
N VAL A 115 4.12 -13.60 -3.73
CA VAL A 115 5.49 -13.86 -3.32
C VAL A 115 6.44 -13.59 -4.49
N SER A 116 7.36 -12.63 -4.31
CA SER A 116 8.31 -12.21 -5.34
C SER A 116 9.75 -12.44 -4.90
N SER A 117 10.63 -12.76 -5.84
CA SER A 117 12.09 -12.82 -5.59
C SER A 117 12.76 -11.45 -5.58
N ASP A 118 12.05 -10.40 -6.00
CA ASP A 118 12.52 -9.01 -5.90
C ASP A 118 12.37 -8.52 -4.45
N ALA A 119 13.49 -8.16 -3.83
CA ALA A 119 13.55 -7.68 -2.44
C ALA A 119 14.03 -6.21 -2.35
N ASP A 120 13.95 -5.46 -3.44
CA ASP A 120 14.36 -4.06 -3.48
C ASP A 120 13.24 -3.13 -2.98
N LEU A 121 13.32 -2.76 -1.71
CA LEU A 121 12.33 -1.86 -1.09
C LEU A 121 12.47 -0.40 -1.54
N ASP A 122 13.64 0.02 -2.01
CA ASP A 122 13.84 1.40 -2.48
C ASP A 122 13.14 1.59 -3.83
N LYS A 123 13.27 0.59 -4.72
CA LYS A 123 12.50 0.51 -5.96
C LYS A 123 11.00 0.46 -5.72
N ARG A 124 10.53 -0.33 -4.73
CA ARG A 124 9.10 -0.41 -4.39
C ARG A 124 8.56 0.91 -3.83
N GLU A 125 9.36 1.62 -3.02
CA GLU A 125 9.00 2.95 -2.55
C GLU A 125 8.92 3.96 -3.71
N GLU A 126 9.83 3.90 -4.68
CA GLU A 126 9.76 4.74 -5.89
C GLU A 126 8.50 4.45 -6.71
N GLU A 127 8.18 3.17 -6.94
CA GLU A 127 6.96 2.73 -7.65
C GLU A 127 5.69 3.24 -6.95
N PHE A 128 5.58 3.08 -5.63
CA PHE A 128 4.41 3.57 -4.88
C PHE A 128 4.30 5.10 -4.87
N ASN A 129 5.43 5.81 -4.77
CA ASN A 129 5.42 7.27 -4.89
C ASN A 129 5.04 7.72 -6.30
N TYR A 130 5.39 6.95 -7.34
CA TYR A 130 4.98 7.22 -8.71
C TYR A 130 3.48 6.97 -8.90
N LEU A 131 2.94 5.89 -8.35
CA LEU A 131 1.49 5.60 -8.34
C LEU A 131 0.70 6.75 -7.68
N CYS A 132 1.12 7.21 -6.49
CA CYS A 132 0.47 8.34 -5.84
C CYS A 132 0.38 9.57 -6.77
N LYS A 133 1.46 9.90 -7.50
CA LYS A 133 1.49 11.06 -8.40
C LYS A 133 0.54 10.89 -9.59
N ILE A 134 0.43 9.68 -10.15
CA ILE A 134 -0.52 9.39 -11.22
C ILE A 134 -1.95 9.55 -10.70
N SER A 135 -2.25 8.92 -9.57
CA SER A 135 -3.57 8.95 -8.97
C SER A 135 -3.99 10.39 -8.60
N GLU A 136 -3.07 11.20 -8.05
CA GLU A 136 -3.29 12.63 -7.77
C GLU A 136 -3.63 13.39 -9.04
N ARG A 137 -2.85 13.19 -10.12
CA ARG A 137 -3.11 13.81 -11.41
C ARG A 137 -4.47 13.40 -12.00
N ALA A 138 -4.82 12.13 -11.93
CA ALA A 138 -6.13 11.62 -12.37
C ALA A 138 -7.29 12.25 -11.58
N GLY A 139 -7.09 12.46 -10.28
CA GLY A 139 -8.06 13.15 -9.41
C GLY A 139 -8.21 14.65 -9.72
N GLU A 140 -7.15 15.30 -10.22
CA GLU A 140 -7.14 16.72 -10.61
C GLU A 140 -7.71 16.98 -12.00
N GLU A 141 -7.42 16.10 -12.97
CA GLU A 141 -7.87 16.23 -14.36
C GLU A 141 -9.35 15.83 -14.55
N GLY A 142 -9.95 15.15 -13.57
CA GLY A 142 -11.23 14.47 -13.74
C GLY A 142 -11.05 13.21 -14.59
N LEU A 143 -11.80 12.14 -14.31
CA LEU A 143 -11.70 10.86 -15.02
C LEU A 143 -12.25 10.93 -16.47
N GLU A 144 -11.86 11.92 -17.28
CA GLU A 144 -12.36 12.09 -18.65
C GLU A 144 -11.42 11.55 -19.75
N ASP A 145 -10.17 11.17 -19.47
CA ASP A 145 -9.20 10.80 -20.53
C ASP A 145 -8.37 9.50 -20.26
N TYR A 146 -9.01 8.45 -19.74
CA TYR A 146 -8.36 7.12 -19.55
C TYR A 146 -8.60 6.12 -20.71
N GLU A 147 -8.95 6.59 -21.92
CA GLU A 147 -9.16 5.71 -23.08
C GLU A 147 -7.97 5.59 -24.06
N ASP A 148 -6.82 6.24 -23.84
CA ASP A 148 -5.80 6.38 -24.91
C ASP A 148 -4.35 6.08 -24.49
N TRP A 149 -4.11 4.91 -23.89
CA TRP A 149 -2.74 4.41 -23.64
C TRP A 149 -2.55 2.97 -24.16
N ASP A 150 -2.48 2.85 -25.49
CA ASP A 150 -1.84 1.73 -26.22
C ASP A 150 -0.30 1.89 -26.26
#